data_AF-A0A8C3WUT3-F1
#
_entry.id   AF-A0A8C3WUT3-F1
#
_cell.length_a   1.000
_cell.length_b   1.000
_cell.length_c   1.000
_cell.angle_alpha   90.00
_cell.angle_beta   90.00
_cell.angle_gamma   90.00
#
_symmetry.space_group_name_H-M   'P 1'
#
loop_
_entity.id
_entity.type
_entity.pdbx_description
1 polymer ?
#
loop_
_entity_poly.entity_id
_entity_poly.type
_entity_poly.pdbx_seq_one_letter_code
_entity_poly.pdbx_strand_id
1 'polypeptide(L)'
;LDLGSDREGCHALAPPEHYYEACVFDSCFVPDSGLECASLQTYAALCAQKGICVDWRNHTHGACSKCPPAYRACGPAEEPTCNPSELNDTRLVEGCFCPEGTTNYAPGFDVCVDLCGCVGPDNVPREFGEHFEFDCKDCLCLEGGSGIICRPKTCRPLMRVECQEDGTYPATELDPVDTCCNITSCKCNTSLCTEEPPLCVLGFQVKSEMVPGRCCPRYSCVPKGVCPGSPVYSSKCQNCICTNRRDNATRLNVISCTHVPCNTSCDPGFELVDAPGECCKKCQQTQCIINLPGNQLLVLKPGDIKSHPLNNCTFFSCVKIHEQLISSISNITCPDFDPSTCLPGSVTLMPNGCCRKCTPRNETRVPCSTIPVIREISYNGCTKLVTMNDCSGSCGTFAMYSAHAQSLDHKCSCCREQHTSRREVTLLCPDGGTLLHTYTHIESCLCQDTVCQLPSQRRARRSGPEALGLGRG
;
A
#
# COMPACT_ATOMS: atom_id res chain seq x y z
N LEU A 1 18.40 38.68 -75.53
CA LEU A 1 17.59 39.73 -74.86
C LEU A 1 16.95 40.56 -75.96
N ASP A 2 15.74 40.21 -76.40
CA ASP A 2 15.03 40.97 -77.42
C ASP A 2 13.55 41.03 -77.02
N LEU A 3 13.18 42.09 -76.29
CA LEU A 3 11.89 42.23 -75.60
C LEU A 3 11.50 43.71 -75.43
N GLY A 4 10.65 44.22 -76.33
CA GLY A 4 9.52 45.12 -76.04
C GLY A 4 9.75 46.61 -75.68
N SER A 5 8.80 47.44 -76.12
CA SER A 5 8.78 48.92 -76.13
C SER A 5 8.89 49.64 -74.77
N ASP A 6 8.68 48.97 -73.64
CA ASP A 6 8.78 49.60 -72.31
C ASP A 6 10.22 49.68 -71.77
N ARG A 7 11.17 49.02 -72.45
CA ARG A 7 12.58 48.94 -72.06
C ARG A 7 13.42 50.10 -72.56
N GLU A 8 13.03 50.72 -73.68
CA GLU A 8 13.80 51.80 -74.33
C GLU A 8 13.99 53.02 -73.42
N GLY A 9 12.97 53.34 -72.61
CA GLY A 9 13.06 54.41 -71.62
C GLY A 9 14.03 54.10 -70.47
N CYS A 10 14.13 52.83 -70.03
CA CYS A 10 15.04 52.47 -68.95
C CYS A 10 16.47 52.23 -69.44
N HIS A 11 16.70 51.74 -70.66
CA HIS A 11 18.06 51.60 -71.21
C HIS A 11 18.80 52.94 -71.30
N ALA A 12 18.07 54.04 -71.56
CA ALA A 12 18.64 55.39 -71.55
C ALA A 12 19.05 55.87 -70.14
N LEU A 13 18.38 55.38 -69.10
CA LEU A 13 18.62 55.73 -67.70
C LEU A 13 19.70 54.85 -67.05
N ALA A 14 19.63 53.55 -67.30
CA ALA A 14 20.52 52.53 -66.78
C ALA A 14 20.96 51.62 -67.95
N PRO A 15 22.20 51.75 -68.42
CA PRO A 15 22.74 50.88 -69.46
C PRO A 15 22.68 49.41 -69.02
N PRO A 16 22.06 48.52 -69.80
CA PRO A 16 21.81 47.14 -69.38
C PRO A 16 23.08 46.28 -69.36
N GLU A 17 24.19 46.72 -69.96
CA GLU A 17 25.41 45.94 -70.15
C GLU A 17 25.96 45.40 -68.82
N HIS A 18 26.09 46.25 -67.81
CA HIS A 18 26.62 45.84 -66.50
C HIS A 18 25.72 44.84 -65.77
N TYR A 19 24.39 44.97 -65.91
CA TYR A 19 23.42 44.04 -65.32
C TYR A 19 23.36 42.73 -66.08
N TYR A 20 23.57 42.76 -67.40
CA TYR A 20 23.65 41.59 -68.24
C TYR A 20 24.92 40.79 -67.96
N GLU A 21 26.08 41.45 -67.88
CA GLU A 21 27.34 40.81 -67.50
C GLU A 21 27.26 40.17 -66.11
N ALA A 22 26.67 40.85 -65.14
CA ALA A 22 26.41 40.30 -63.80
C ALA A 22 25.48 39.08 -63.87
N CYS A 23 24.37 39.15 -64.61
CA CYS A 23 23.45 38.03 -64.79
C CYS A 23 24.11 36.81 -65.47
N VAL A 24 24.94 37.02 -66.50
CA VAL A 24 25.70 35.94 -67.15
C VAL A 24 26.70 35.33 -66.18
N PHE A 25 27.38 36.15 -65.39
CA PHE A 25 28.29 35.66 -64.36
C PHE A 25 27.55 34.83 -63.29
N ASP A 26 26.47 35.37 -62.72
CA ASP A 26 25.67 34.71 -61.70
C ASP A 26 25.10 33.37 -62.21
N SER A 27 24.57 33.35 -63.43
CA SER A 27 23.97 32.16 -64.05
C SER A 27 25.00 31.07 -64.41
N CYS A 28 26.20 31.45 -64.86
CA CYS A 28 27.22 30.48 -65.30
C CYS A 28 28.14 30.00 -64.17
N PHE A 29 28.46 30.85 -63.20
CA PHE A 29 29.40 30.54 -62.13
C PHE A 29 28.73 30.14 -60.82
N VAL A 30 27.44 30.45 -60.63
CA VAL A 30 26.67 30.08 -59.43
C VAL A 30 25.26 29.58 -59.81
N PRO A 31 25.15 28.46 -60.53
CA PRO A 31 23.84 27.92 -60.93
C PRO A 31 22.98 27.55 -59.70
N ASP A 32 21.66 27.61 -59.86
CA ASP A 32 20.63 27.30 -58.85
C ASP A 32 20.62 28.21 -57.60
N SER A 33 21.33 29.34 -57.63
CA SER A 33 21.38 30.31 -56.51
C SER A 33 20.27 31.37 -56.55
N GLY A 34 19.59 31.53 -57.69
CA GLY A 34 18.60 32.58 -57.92
C GLY A 34 19.21 33.99 -58.03
N LEU A 35 20.55 34.09 -58.12
CA LEU A 35 21.26 35.37 -58.23
C LEU A 35 21.03 36.04 -59.59
N GLU A 36 20.79 35.26 -60.64
CA GLU A 36 20.38 35.76 -61.96
C GLU A 36 19.07 36.59 -61.87
N CYS A 37 18.16 36.20 -60.97
CA CYS A 37 16.93 36.94 -60.69
C CYS A 37 17.21 38.23 -59.91
N ALA A 38 18.20 38.24 -59.01
CA ALA A 38 18.59 39.43 -58.25
C ALA A 38 19.20 40.52 -59.15
N SER A 39 20.01 40.12 -60.13
CA SER A 39 20.57 41.02 -61.15
C SER A 39 19.47 41.70 -61.99
N LEU A 40 18.46 40.93 -62.42
CA LEU A 40 17.28 41.45 -63.14
C LEU A 40 16.36 42.31 -62.25
N GLN A 41 16.13 41.90 -61.00
CA GLN A 41 15.33 42.64 -60.03
C GLN A 41 15.95 44.01 -59.72
N THR A 42 17.28 44.07 -59.58
CA THR A 42 18.00 45.33 -59.32
C THR A 42 17.82 46.30 -60.49
N TYR A 43 17.93 45.79 -61.72
CA TYR A 43 17.68 46.58 -62.92
C TYR A 43 16.25 47.15 -62.95
N ALA A 44 15.24 46.28 -62.75
CA ALA A 44 13.84 46.68 -62.74
C ALA A 44 13.50 47.68 -61.61
N ALA A 45 14.10 47.51 -60.42
CA ALA A 45 13.91 48.42 -59.28
C ALA A 45 14.45 49.84 -59.59
N LEU A 46 15.56 49.95 -60.32
CA LEU A 46 16.10 51.24 -60.75
C LEU A 46 15.19 51.93 -61.77
N CYS A 47 14.63 51.17 -62.71
CA CYS A 47 13.63 51.68 -63.64
C CYS A 47 12.38 52.18 -62.89
N ALA A 48 11.90 51.40 -61.91
CA ALA A 48 10.70 51.71 -61.13
C ALA A 48 10.85 53.01 -60.31
N GLN A 49 12.06 53.31 -59.80
CA GLN A 49 12.33 54.59 -59.13
C GLN A 49 12.15 55.82 -60.02
N LYS A 50 12.21 55.66 -61.34
CA LYS A 50 11.93 56.72 -62.31
C LYS A 50 10.55 56.62 -62.94
N GLY A 51 9.69 55.75 -62.39
CA GLY A 51 8.33 55.53 -62.89
C GLY A 51 8.25 54.63 -64.12
N ILE A 52 9.33 53.93 -64.48
CA ILE A 52 9.35 53.01 -65.63
C ILE A 52 9.22 51.58 -65.11
N CYS A 53 8.08 50.95 -65.40
CA CYS A 53 7.72 49.64 -64.86
C CYS A 53 8.07 48.53 -65.86
N VAL A 54 9.04 47.70 -65.49
CA VAL A 54 9.53 46.60 -66.33
C VAL A 54 9.02 45.28 -65.75
N ASP A 55 8.05 44.64 -66.43
CA ASP A 55 7.52 43.32 -66.02
C ASP A 55 8.47 42.17 -66.42
N TRP A 56 9.66 42.18 -65.81
CA TRP A 56 10.73 41.26 -66.15
C TRP A 56 10.42 39.80 -65.77
N ARG A 57 9.68 39.54 -64.67
CA ARG A 57 9.34 38.18 -64.22
C ARG A 57 8.41 37.43 -65.17
N ASN A 58 7.61 38.14 -65.97
CA ASN A 58 6.78 37.48 -66.97
C ASN A 58 7.61 36.95 -68.16
N HIS A 59 8.80 37.49 -68.37
CA HIS A 59 9.71 37.13 -69.44
C HIS A 59 10.76 36.08 -69.06
N THR A 60 10.80 35.64 -67.80
CA THR A 60 11.75 34.61 -67.33
C THR A 60 11.23 33.18 -67.48
N HIS A 61 10.05 32.98 -68.10
CA HIS A 61 9.43 31.67 -68.32
C HIS A 61 9.34 30.80 -67.03
N GLY A 62 9.17 31.44 -65.87
CA GLY A 62 9.05 30.75 -64.58
C GLY A 62 10.37 30.46 -63.87
N ALA A 63 11.53 30.88 -64.41
CA ALA A 63 12.82 30.74 -63.72
C ALA A 63 12.90 31.59 -62.44
N CYS A 64 12.23 32.75 -62.42
CA CYS A 64 12.13 33.61 -61.23
C CYS A 64 10.70 33.60 -60.70
N SER A 65 10.52 33.14 -59.46
CA SER A 65 9.21 32.98 -58.83
C SER A 65 8.45 34.31 -58.73
N LYS A 66 7.13 34.25 -58.97
CA LYS A 66 6.17 35.31 -58.62
C LYS A 66 5.59 35.00 -57.24
N CYS A 67 5.27 36.01 -56.45
CA CYS A 67 4.61 35.81 -55.16
C CYS A 67 3.06 35.80 -55.30
N PRO A 68 2.35 35.08 -54.41
CA PRO A 68 0.91 35.28 -54.19
C PRO A 68 0.67 36.53 -53.31
N PRO A 69 -0.54 37.12 -53.28
CA PRO A 69 -1.75 36.75 -54.02
C PRO A 69 -1.79 37.27 -55.48
N ALA A 70 -1.26 38.45 -55.77
CA ALA A 70 -1.07 38.93 -57.15
C ALA A 70 0.23 39.73 -57.31
N TYR A 71 1.11 39.28 -58.20
CA TYR A 71 2.37 39.96 -58.51
C TYR A 71 2.14 41.20 -59.37
N ARG A 72 2.79 42.33 -59.02
CA ARG A 72 2.87 43.53 -59.86
C ARG A 72 4.32 44.03 -59.96
N ALA A 73 4.75 44.33 -61.18
CA ALA A 73 6.08 44.88 -61.47
C ALA A 73 6.30 46.27 -60.85
N CYS A 74 5.21 47.01 -60.66
CA CYS A 74 5.15 48.25 -59.89
C CYS A 74 3.83 48.30 -59.12
N GLY A 75 3.90 48.65 -57.85
CA GLY A 75 2.77 49.08 -57.04
C GLY A 75 3.21 50.14 -56.04
N PRO A 76 2.25 50.71 -55.28
CA PRO A 76 2.56 51.72 -54.29
C PRO A 76 3.44 51.15 -53.17
N ALA A 77 4.37 51.97 -52.65
CA ALA A 77 5.25 51.57 -51.54
C ALA A 77 4.47 51.27 -50.24
N GLU A 78 3.35 51.96 -50.03
CA GLU A 78 2.37 51.65 -48.98
C GLU A 78 1.07 51.18 -49.62
N GLU A 79 0.64 49.96 -49.29
CA GLU A 79 -0.62 49.43 -49.81
C GLU A 79 -1.83 50.12 -49.15
N PRO A 80 -2.88 50.46 -49.92
CA PRO A 80 -4.14 50.88 -49.34
C PRO A 80 -4.73 49.74 -48.52
N THR A 81 -5.11 50.04 -47.28
CA THR A 81 -5.79 49.09 -46.40
C THR A 81 -7.20 49.58 -46.08
N CYS A 82 -8.02 48.74 -45.46
CA CYS A 82 -9.35 49.14 -44.97
C CYS A 82 -9.33 50.30 -43.97
N ASN A 83 -8.16 50.63 -43.40
CA ASN A 83 -7.96 51.83 -42.60
C ASN A 83 -6.71 52.58 -43.12
N PRO A 84 -6.86 53.45 -44.14
CA PRO A 84 -5.72 54.07 -44.79
C PRO A 84 -4.95 54.97 -43.82
N SER A 85 -3.62 54.82 -43.82
CA SER A 85 -2.72 55.77 -43.17
C SER A 85 -2.56 57.02 -44.05
N GLU A 86 -2.38 58.21 -43.46
CA GLU A 86 -2.30 59.48 -44.23
C GLU A 86 -0.95 59.73 -44.93
N LEU A 87 -0.04 58.75 -44.97
CA LEU A 87 1.23 58.91 -45.69
C LEU A 87 1.04 58.61 -47.20
N ASN A 88 1.31 59.62 -48.01
CA ASN A 88 1.37 59.48 -49.47
C ASN A 88 2.83 59.26 -49.90
N ASP A 89 3.32 58.02 -49.83
CA ASP A 89 4.56 57.65 -50.51
C ASP A 89 4.27 57.37 -52.00
N THR A 90 4.75 58.25 -52.88
CA THR A 90 4.58 58.15 -54.34
C THR A 90 5.58 57.20 -54.99
N ARG A 91 6.46 56.55 -54.21
CA ARG A 91 7.44 55.59 -54.75
C ARG A 91 6.75 54.32 -55.24
N LEU A 92 7.20 53.84 -56.39
CA LEU A 92 6.77 52.57 -56.94
C LEU A 92 7.78 51.48 -56.58
N VAL A 93 7.27 50.36 -56.07
CA VAL A 93 8.06 49.18 -55.71
C VAL A 93 7.49 47.95 -56.37
N GLU A 94 8.36 47.01 -56.72
CA GLU A 94 7.96 45.67 -57.13
C GLU A 94 7.48 44.89 -55.90
N GLY A 95 6.37 44.18 -56.02
CA GLY A 95 5.82 43.45 -54.88
C GLY A 95 4.60 42.59 -55.23
N CYS A 96 4.03 42.01 -54.17
CA CYS A 96 2.77 41.30 -54.25
C CYS A 96 1.70 42.03 -53.48
N PHE A 97 0.58 42.19 -54.17
CA PHE A 97 -0.52 43.02 -53.77
C PHE A 97 -1.81 42.24 -53.90
N CYS A 98 -2.87 42.76 -53.29
CA CYS A 98 -4.20 42.24 -53.49
C CYS A 98 -4.65 42.33 -54.96
N PRO A 99 -5.36 41.30 -55.47
CA PRO A 99 -5.88 41.31 -56.84
C PRO A 99 -6.87 42.47 -57.05
N GLU A 100 -7.02 42.87 -58.31
CA GLU A 100 -7.95 43.93 -58.72
C GLU A 100 -9.35 43.71 -58.13
N GLY A 101 -9.89 44.72 -57.43
CA GLY A 101 -11.19 44.67 -56.76
C GLY A 101 -11.14 44.33 -55.26
N THR A 102 -10.01 43.84 -54.75
CA THR A 102 -9.83 43.56 -53.32
C THR A 102 -8.85 44.55 -52.68
N THR A 103 -8.99 44.78 -51.38
CA THR A 103 -8.11 45.66 -50.59
C THR A 103 -7.49 44.87 -49.44
N ASN A 104 -6.25 45.21 -49.06
CA ASN A 104 -5.62 44.60 -47.90
C ASN A 104 -6.39 45.00 -46.63
N TYR A 105 -6.67 44.05 -45.74
CA TYR A 105 -7.43 44.36 -44.53
C TYR A 105 -6.70 45.34 -43.60
N ALA A 106 -5.42 45.12 -43.29
CA ALA A 106 -4.64 45.97 -42.39
C ALA A 106 -3.13 45.72 -42.57
N PRO A 107 -2.26 46.71 -42.23
CA PRO A 107 -0.81 46.52 -42.35
C PRO A 107 -0.33 45.29 -41.57
N GLY A 108 0.39 44.40 -42.24
CA GLY A 108 0.91 43.15 -41.65
C GLY A 108 -0.03 41.95 -41.69
N PHE A 109 -1.22 42.08 -42.31
CA PHE A 109 -2.11 40.96 -42.60
C PHE A 109 -2.04 40.61 -44.09
N ASP A 110 -1.90 39.31 -44.40
CA ASP A 110 -1.87 38.79 -45.78
C ASP A 110 -3.29 38.45 -46.29
N VAL A 111 -4.31 39.25 -45.92
CA VAL A 111 -5.72 38.97 -46.26
C VAL A 111 -6.31 40.08 -47.10
N CYS A 112 -6.78 39.71 -48.30
CA CYS A 112 -7.46 40.58 -49.24
C CYS A 112 -8.98 40.43 -49.10
N VAL A 113 -9.69 41.54 -48.92
CA VAL A 113 -11.14 41.57 -48.74
C VAL A 113 -11.80 42.42 -49.82
N ASP A 114 -12.98 42.01 -50.29
CA ASP A 114 -13.80 42.76 -51.25
C ASP A 114 -14.52 43.95 -50.58
N LEU A 115 -15.00 43.74 -49.34
CA LEU A 115 -15.55 44.78 -48.48
C LEU A 115 -14.89 44.75 -47.11
N CYS A 116 -14.60 45.94 -46.58
CA CYS A 116 -14.08 46.09 -45.22
C CYS A 116 -15.16 45.74 -44.20
N GLY A 117 -14.78 45.00 -43.16
CA GLY A 117 -15.70 44.50 -42.13
C GLY A 117 -15.03 44.41 -40.75
N CYS A 118 -15.43 43.44 -39.93
CA CYS A 118 -14.81 43.19 -38.62
C CYS A 118 -13.84 42.01 -38.68
N VAL A 119 -12.91 41.92 -37.73
CA VAL A 119 -12.13 40.68 -37.52
C VAL A 119 -12.61 39.96 -36.26
N GLY A 120 -13.04 38.72 -36.45
CA GLY A 120 -13.43 37.77 -35.42
C GLY A 120 -12.34 37.53 -34.38
N PRO A 121 -12.69 37.05 -33.17
CA PRO A 121 -11.71 36.55 -32.20
C PRO A 121 -10.84 35.40 -32.75
N ASP A 122 -11.29 34.75 -33.83
CA ASP A 122 -10.61 33.73 -34.61
C ASP A 122 -9.66 34.28 -35.69
N ASN A 123 -9.47 35.61 -35.75
CA ASN A 123 -8.71 36.33 -36.78
C ASN A 123 -9.29 36.20 -38.21
N VAL A 124 -10.56 35.82 -38.33
CA VAL A 124 -11.24 35.73 -39.63
C VAL A 124 -11.94 37.06 -39.92
N PRO A 125 -11.66 37.72 -41.07
CA PRO A 125 -12.43 38.88 -41.51
C PRO A 125 -13.87 38.48 -41.84
N ARG A 126 -14.82 39.29 -41.38
CA ARG A 126 -16.26 39.05 -41.46
C ARG A 126 -16.96 40.27 -41.98
N GLU A 127 -18.03 40.05 -42.74
CA GLU A 127 -18.82 41.13 -43.31
C GLU A 127 -19.67 41.81 -42.23
N PHE A 128 -19.96 43.09 -42.45
CA PHE A 128 -20.89 43.80 -41.58
C PHE A 128 -22.28 43.16 -41.64
N GLY A 129 -22.87 42.89 -40.47
CA GLY A 129 -24.13 42.16 -40.33
C GLY A 129 -23.99 40.64 -40.31
N GLU A 130 -22.78 40.08 -40.45
CA GLU A 130 -22.56 38.64 -40.39
C GLU A 130 -22.77 38.08 -38.97
N HIS A 131 -23.58 37.03 -38.88
CA HIS A 131 -23.81 36.24 -37.68
C HIS A 131 -22.95 34.98 -37.70
N PHE A 132 -22.23 34.73 -36.61
CA PHE A 132 -21.37 33.54 -36.50
C PHE A 132 -21.29 33.02 -35.07
N GLU A 133 -21.00 31.74 -34.92
CA GLU A 133 -20.82 31.10 -33.62
C GLU A 133 -19.32 30.95 -33.31
N PHE A 134 -18.89 31.42 -32.14
CA PHE A 134 -17.53 31.24 -31.65
C PHE A 134 -17.54 31.00 -30.14
N ASP A 135 -16.90 29.93 -29.68
CA ASP A 135 -16.77 29.63 -28.24
C ASP A 135 -18.14 29.60 -27.50
N CYS A 136 -19.12 28.91 -28.09
CA CYS A 136 -20.49 28.80 -27.57
C CYS A 136 -21.19 30.15 -27.34
N LYS A 137 -20.82 31.15 -28.15
CA LYS A 137 -21.45 32.47 -28.19
C LYS A 137 -21.88 32.78 -29.62
N ASP A 138 -23.08 33.33 -29.73
CA ASP A 138 -23.59 33.90 -30.97
C ASP A 138 -23.05 35.32 -31.11
N CYS A 139 -22.21 35.54 -32.12
CA CYS A 139 -21.51 36.78 -32.40
C CYS A 139 -22.09 37.50 -33.64
N LEU A 140 -22.04 38.83 -33.63
CA LEU A 140 -22.48 39.69 -34.72
C LEU A 140 -21.42 40.77 -35.00
N CYS A 141 -21.02 40.91 -36.27
CA CYS A 141 -20.20 42.03 -36.73
C CYS A 141 -21.07 43.27 -36.99
N LEU A 142 -20.79 44.38 -36.30
CA LEU A 142 -21.55 45.63 -36.42
C LEU A 142 -20.79 46.70 -37.21
N GLU A 143 -21.53 47.48 -38.00
CA GLU A 143 -21.02 48.68 -38.67
C GLU A 143 -20.69 49.79 -37.66
N GLY A 144 -19.65 50.58 -37.92
CA GLY A 144 -19.42 51.85 -37.22
C GLY A 144 -18.55 51.78 -35.95
N GLY A 145 -17.58 50.86 -35.89
CA GLY A 145 -16.48 50.92 -34.91
C GLY A 145 -16.73 50.25 -33.56
N SER A 146 -17.87 49.58 -33.38
CA SER A 146 -18.16 48.80 -32.16
C SER A 146 -17.59 47.37 -32.20
N GLY A 147 -16.95 46.98 -33.30
CA GLY A 147 -16.37 45.65 -33.47
C GLY A 147 -17.42 44.54 -33.45
N ILE A 148 -17.10 43.44 -32.77
CA ILE A 148 -17.93 42.22 -32.71
C ILE A 148 -18.59 42.12 -31.34
N ILE A 149 -19.90 41.87 -31.32
CA ILE A 149 -20.66 41.63 -30.10
C ILE A 149 -21.05 40.15 -30.04
N CYS A 150 -20.63 39.47 -28.97
CA CYS A 150 -20.95 38.07 -28.72
C CYS A 150 -21.90 37.93 -27.52
N ARG A 151 -22.93 37.10 -27.65
CA ARG A 151 -23.87 36.75 -26.56
C ARG A 151 -23.81 35.24 -26.31
N PRO A 152 -23.88 34.79 -25.05
CA PRO A 152 -23.92 33.35 -24.74
C PRO A 152 -25.08 32.66 -25.46
N LYS A 153 -24.79 31.54 -26.11
CA LYS A 153 -25.79 30.75 -26.83
C LYS A 153 -26.83 30.22 -25.85
N THR A 154 -28.11 30.40 -26.18
CA THR A 154 -29.22 29.94 -25.32
C THR A 154 -29.56 28.49 -25.64
N CYS A 155 -29.06 27.57 -24.80
CA CYS A 155 -29.49 26.17 -24.85
C CYS A 155 -30.97 26.02 -24.46
N ARG A 156 -31.63 25.01 -25.01
CA ARG A 156 -33.00 24.66 -24.62
C ARG A 156 -33.03 24.35 -23.12
N PRO A 157 -34.05 24.80 -22.36
CA PRO A 157 -34.17 24.48 -20.94
C PRO A 157 -34.16 22.95 -20.75
N LEU A 158 -33.23 22.46 -19.93
CA LEU A 158 -33.18 21.06 -19.53
C LEU A 158 -34.48 20.72 -18.81
N MET A 159 -35.41 20.05 -19.49
CA MET A 159 -36.52 19.40 -18.81
C MET A 159 -35.92 18.41 -17.81
N ARG A 160 -36.39 18.45 -16.57
CA ARG A 160 -35.98 17.50 -15.54
C ARG A 160 -36.40 16.10 -15.99
N VAL A 161 -35.44 15.32 -16.50
CA VAL A 161 -35.65 13.92 -16.88
C VAL A 161 -35.60 13.08 -15.61
N GLU A 162 -36.76 12.58 -15.18
CA GLU A 162 -36.85 11.60 -14.10
C GLU A 162 -36.83 10.20 -14.70
N CYS A 163 -35.76 9.44 -14.40
CA CYS A 163 -35.64 8.05 -14.82
C CYS A 163 -36.49 7.17 -13.90
N GLN A 164 -37.59 6.62 -14.41
CA GLN A 164 -38.52 5.79 -13.64
C GLN A 164 -38.12 4.31 -13.58
N GLU A 165 -37.13 3.90 -14.39
CA GLU A 165 -36.72 2.51 -14.51
C GLU A 165 -35.68 2.13 -13.43
N ASP A 166 -35.86 0.98 -12.79
CA ASP A 166 -34.98 0.57 -11.69
C ASP A 166 -33.55 0.33 -12.18
N GLY A 167 -32.57 0.73 -11.36
CA GLY A 167 -31.16 0.73 -11.73
C GLY A 167 -30.75 1.80 -12.74
N THR A 168 -31.66 2.67 -13.21
CA THR A 168 -31.30 3.79 -14.11
C THR A 168 -31.12 5.11 -13.36
N TYR A 169 -30.23 5.97 -13.85
CA TYR A 169 -29.96 7.28 -13.27
C TYR A 169 -29.78 8.35 -14.36
N PRO A 170 -30.18 9.61 -14.10
CA PRO A 170 -29.99 10.70 -15.05
C PRO A 170 -28.52 11.08 -15.11
N ALA A 171 -27.94 10.98 -16.31
CA ALA A 171 -26.59 11.42 -16.60
C ALA A 171 -26.64 12.56 -17.61
N THR A 172 -25.89 13.63 -17.30
CA THR A 172 -25.74 14.78 -18.18
C THR A 172 -24.49 14.58 -19.05
N GLU A 173 -24.67 14.55 -20.36
CA GLU A 173 -23.62 14.39 -21.36
C GLU A 173 -23.68 15.57 -22.35
N LEU A 174 -22.61 15.80 -23.11
CA LEU A 174 -22.61 16.79 -24.20
C LEU A 174 -23.54 16.32 -25.32
N ASP A 175 -24.31 17.23 -25.92
CA ASP A 175 -25.13 16.92 -27.08
C ASP A 175 -24.20 16.59 -28.27
N PRO A 176 -24.33 15.40 -28.89
CA PRO A 176 -23.55 15.05 -30.08
C PRO A 176 -23.87 15.93 -31.30
N VAL A 177 -25.00 16.65 -31.30
CA VAL A 177 -25.39 17.59 -32.36
C VAL A 177 -24.94 19.02 -32.04
N ASP A 178 -24.89 19.40 -30.76
CA ASP A 178 -24.48 20.74 -30.31
C ASP A 178 -23.56 20.66 -29.11
N THR A 179 -22.25 20.65 -29.35
CA THR A 179 -21.22 20.50 -28.31
C THR A 179 -21.24 21.60 -27.24
N CYS A 180 -22.00 22.68 -27.45
CA CYS A 180 -22.18 23.76 -26.49
C CYS A 180 -23.33 23.50 -25.50
N CYS A 181 -24.18 22.52 -25.77
CA CYS A 181 -25.32 22.19 -24.93
C CYS A 181 -25.18 20.81 -24.29
N ASN A 182 -25.67 20.71 -23.06
CA ASN A 182 -25.75 19.45 -22.35
C ASN A 182 -27.12 18.82 -22.57
N ILE A 183 -27.15 17.48 -22.68
CA ILE A 183 -28.36 16.66 -22.69
C ILE A 183 -28.38 15.73 -21.50
N THR A 184 -29.56 15.50 -20.93
CA THR A 184 -29.74 14.51 -19.86
C THR A 184 -30.36 13.24 -20.43
N SER A 185 -29.68 12.11 -20.27
CA SER A 185 -30.16 10.79 -20.68
C SER A 185 -30.11 9.80 -19.51
N CYS A 186 -31.02 8.83 -19.48
CA CYS A 186 -31.03 7.80 -18.46
C CYS A 186 -30.01 6.71 -18.80
N LYS A 187 -29.01 6.52 -17.94
CA LYS A 187 -28.01 5.46 -18.08
C LYS A 187 -28.32 4.34 -17.11
N CYS A 188 -27.97 3.12 -17.50
CA CYS A 188 -28.16 1.92 -16.70
C CYS A 188 -26.95 1.66 -15.81
N ASN A 189 -27.19 1.43 -14.52
CA ASN A 189 -26.20 0.92 -13.58
C ASN A 189 -26.80 -0.27 -12.80
N THR A 190 -26.31 -1.46 -13.11
CA THR A 190 -26.78 -2.71 -12.50
C THR A 190 -26.51 -2.82 -11.00
N SER A 191 -25.61 -2.01 -10.43
CA SER A 191 -25.37 -2.00 -8.97
C SER A 191 -26.46 -1.27 -8.18
N LEU A 192 -27.31 -0.48 -8.86
CA LEU A 192 -28.41 0.26 -8.25
C LEU A 192 -29.74 -0.53 -8.31
N CYS A 193 -29.72 -1.75 -8.87
CA CYS A 193 -30.90 -2.61 -8.93
C CYS A 193 -31.34 -3.04 -7.53
N THR A 194 -32.62 -2.87 -7.23
CA THR A 194 -33.19 -3.25 -5.94
C THR A 194 -33.50 -4.75 -5.82
N GLU A 195 -33.66 -5.45 -6.94
CA GLU A 195 -33.99 -6.87 -6.98
C GLU A 195 -32.76 -7.72 -6.61
N GLU A 196 -32.82 -8.40 -5.46
CA GLU A 196 -31.77 -9.33 -5.01
C GLU A 196 -31.96 -10.74 -5.60
N PRO A 197 -30.87 -11.48 -5.86
CA PRO A 197 -30.95 -12.86 -6.32
C PRO A 197 -31.70 -13.75 -5.31
N PRO A 198 -32.70 -14.54 -5.74
CA PRO A 198 -33.45 -15.41 -4.84
C PRO A 198 -32.60 -16.58 -4.35
N LEU A 199 -32.82 -17.00 -3.09
CA LEU A 199 -32.21 -18.22 -2.55
C LEU A 199 -32.91 -19.45 -3.13
N CYS A 200 -32.29 -20.10 -4.13
CA CYS A 200 -32.83 -21.31 -4.72
C CYS A 200 -32.72 -22.51 -3.77
N VAL A 201 -33.73 -23.38 -3.78
CA VAL A 201 -33.73 -24.65 -3.06
C VAL A 201 -32.62 -25.58 -3.56
N LEU A 202 -32.19 -26.52 -2.70
CA LEU A 202 -31.17 -27.52 -3.05
C LEU A 202 -31.55 -28.27 -4.34
N GLY A 203 -30.62 -28.33 -5.29
CA GLY A 203 -30.86 -28.90 -6.63
C GLY A 203 -31.18 -27.87 -7.72
N PHE A 204 -31.36 -26.60 -7.37
CA PHE A 204 -31.54 -25.50 -8.31
C PHE A 204 -30.39 -24.48 -8.18
N GLN A 205 -30.14 -23.72 -9.24
CA GLN A 205 -29.18 -22.62 -9.26
C GLN A 205 -29.84 -21.35 -9.78
N VAL A 206 -29.39 -20.20 -9.27
CA VAL A 206 -29.84 -18.91 -9.79
C VAL A 206 -29.24 -18.73 -11.19
N LYS A 207 -30.10 -18.43 -12.14
CA LYS A 207 -29.76 -17.97 -13.49
C LYS A 207 -30.26 -16.54 -13.62
N SER A 208 -29.37 -15.62 -13.98
CA SER A 208 -29.71 -14.26 -14.38
C SER A 208 -29.93 -14.20 -15.89
N GLU A 209 -30.94 -13.44 -16.31
CA GLU A 209 -31.26 -13.20 -17.71
C GLU A 209 -31.53 -11.71 -17.92
N MET A 210 -30.83 -11.10 -18.88
CA MET A 210 -31.04 -9.71 -19.27
C MET A 210 -32.24 -9.63 -20.22
N VAL A 211 -33.28 -8.92 -19.81
CA VAL A 211 -34.48 -8.71 -20.62
C VAL A 211 -34.29 -7.47 -21.49
N PRO A 212 -34.50 -7.53 -22.82
CA PRO A 212 -34.41 -6.37 -23.68
C PRO A 212 -35.33 -5.24 -23.20
N GLY A 213 -34.78 -4.04 -23.01
CA GLY A 213 -35.52 -2.89 -22.49
C GLY A 213 -35.63 -2.83 -20.96
N ARG A 214 -34.84 -3.64 -20.23
CA ARG A 214 -34.65 -3.50 -18.78
C ARG A 214 -33.17 -3.39 -18.42
N CYS A 215 -32.84 -2.46 -17.53
CA CYS A 215 -31.50 -2.32 -16.96
C CYS A 215 -31.15 -3.49 -16.02
N CYS A 216 -32.09 -3.89 -15.17
CA CYS A 216 -31.87 -4.93 -14.16
C CYS A 216 -32.12 -6.34 -14.69
N PRO A 217 -31.27 -7.32 -14.32
CA PRO A 217 -31.43 -8.71 -14.74
C PRO A 217 -32.60 -9.36 -14.01
N ARG A 218 -33.35 -10.21 -14.71
CA ARG A 218 -34.36 -11.07 -14.11
C ARG A 218 -33.71 -12.34 -13.59
N TYR A 219 -33.97 -12.68 -12.32
CA TYR A 219 -33.48 -13.91 -11.73
C TYR A 219 -34.49 -15.05 -11.83
N SER A 220 -34.01 -16.27 -12.08
CA SER A 220 -34.82 -17.49 -12.08
C SER A 220 -34.03 -18.66 -11.51
N CYS A 221 -34.71 -19.58 -10.84
CA CYS A 221 -34.09 -20.81 -10.34
C CYS A 221 -34.22 -21.91 -11.40
N VAL A 222 -33.09 -22.35 -11.96
CA VAL A 222 -33.06 -23.45 -12.94
C VAL A 222 -32.48 -24.72 -12.32
N PRO A 223 -32.96 -25.93 -12.69
CA PRO A 223 -32.42 -27.19 -12.16
C PRO A 223 -30.92 -27.35 -12.48
N LYS A 224 -30.13 -27.78 -11.49
CA LYS A 224 -28.73 -28.16 -11.70
C LYS A 224 -28.65 -29.49 -12.44
N GLY A 225 -27.93 -29.54 -13.55
CA GLY A 225 -27.57 -30.79 -14.21
C GLY A 225 -26.46 -31.51 -13.44
N VAL A 226 -26.83 -32.25 -12.38
CA VAL A 226 -25.85 -33.02 -11.57
C VAL A 226 -25.69 -34.45 -12.07
N CYS A 227 -24.42 -34.86 -12.22
CA CYS A 227 -24.01 -36.20 -12.64
C CYS A 227 -24.36 -37.26 -11.57
N PRO A 228 -24.81 -38.46 -11.96
CA PRO A 228 -24.99 -39.56 -11.02
C PRO A 228 -23.66 -39.94 -10.36
N GLY A 229 -23.65 -40.07 -9.03
CA GLY A 229 -22.46 -40.44 -8.25
C GLY A 229 -21.70 -39.28 -7.60
N SER A 230 -22.11 -38.02 -7.80
CA SER A 230 -21.47 -36.88 -7.12
C SER A 230 -21.91 -36.76 -5.64
N PRO A 231 -20.98 -36.42 -4.72
CA PRO A 231 -21.33 -36.12 -3.33
C PRO A 231 -22.17 -34.83 -3.26
N VAL A 232 -23.26 -34.89 -2.53
CA VAL A 232 -24.20 -33.78 -2.31
C VAL A 232 -23.86 -33.13 -0.98
N TYR A 233 -23.77 -31.81 -0.97
CA TYR A 233 -23.54 -31.05 0.27
C TYR A 233 -24.74 -31.25 1.21
N SER A 234 -24.54 -32.01 2.28
CA SER A 234 -25.49 -32.26 3.36
C SER A 234 -24.88 -31.84 4.69
N SER A 235 -25.62 -32.04 5.79
CA SER A 235 -25.10 -31.84 7.14
C SER A 235 -23.78 -32.59 7.34
N LYS A 236 -22.88 -32.07 8.17
CA LYS A 236 -21.58 -32.72 8.49
C LYS A 236 -21.70 -34.14 9.07
N CYS A 237 -22.92 -34.61 9.39
CA CYS A 237 -23.22 -35.94 9.91
C CYS A 237 -23.66 -36.97 8.88
N GLN A 238 -23.94 -36.53 7.65
CA GLN A 238 -24.47 -37.40 6.61
C GLN A 238 -23.63 -37.26 5.35
N ASN A 239 -23.18 -38.39 4.82
CA ASN A 239 -22.61 -38.44 3.48
C ASN A 239 -23.74 -38.79 2.51
N CYS A 240 -24.12 -37.83 1.68
CA CYS A 240 -25.21 -37.99 0.72
C CYS A 240 -24.65 -38.11 -0.68
N ILE A 241 -25.06 -39.15 -1.40
CA ILE A 241 -24.70 -39.38 -2.79
C ILE A 241 -25.94 -39.28 -3.68
N CYS A 242 -25.77 -38.63 -4.83
CA CYS A 242 -26.83 -38.55 -5.83
C CYS A 242 -26.89 -39.88 -6.59
N THR A 243 -27.98 -40.63 -6.45
CA THR A 243 -28.14 -41.92 -7.13
C THR A 243 -28.59 -41.74 -8.58
N ASN A 244 -28.51 -42.80 -9.37
CA ASN A 244 -29.00 -42.82 -10.76
C ASN A 244 -30.53 -42.98 -10.87
N ARG A 245 -31.26 -43.11 -9.76
CA ARG A 245 -32.72 -43.21 -9.74
C ARG A 245 -33.33 -41.83 -9.85
N ARG A 246 -34.31 -41.62 -10.73
CA ARG A 246 -35.05 -40.35 -10.84
C ARG A 246 -36.38 -40.43 -10.13
N ASP A 247 -36.70 -39.39 -9.39
CA ASP A 247 -38.02 -39.16 -8.83
C ASP A 247 -38.99 -38.71 -9.94
N ASN A 248 -40.15 -39.36 -10.02
CA ASN A 248 -41.08 -39.19 -11.14
C ASN A 248 -41.85 -37.85 -11.09
N ALA A 249 -41.94 -37.20 -9.93
CA ALA A 249 -42.62 -35.92 -9.75
C ALA A 249 -41.70 -34.73 -10.01
N THR A 250 -40.46 -34.80 -9.50
CA THR A 250 -39.50 -33.68 -9.59
C THR A 250 -38.58 -33.78 -10.81
N ARG A 251 -38.53 -34.94 -11.48
CA ARG A 251 -37.55 -35.27 -12.54
C ARG A 251 -36.08 -35.20 -12.07
N LEU A 252 -35.84 -35.04 -10.76
CA LEU A 252 -34.51 -34.99 -10.15
C LEU A 252 -34.02 -36.38 -9.76
N ASN A 253 -32.70 -36.53 -9.65
CA ASN A 253 -32.08 -37.76 -9.16
C ASN A 253 -32.26 -37.88 -7.63
N VAL A 254 -32.65 -39.06 -7.15
CA VAL A 254 -32.89 -39.39 -5.72
C VAL A 254 -31.58 -39.37 -4.96
N ILE A 255 -31.58 -38.70 -3.81
CA ILE A 255 -30.41 -38.57 -2.93
C ILE A 255 -30.46 -39.68 -1.89
N SER A 256 -29.36 -40.45 -1.75
CA SER A 256 -29.20 -41.48 -0.72
C SER A 256 -28.16 -41.03 0.29
N CYS A 257 -28.53 -40.97 1.57
CA CYS A 257 -27.66 -40.52 2.64
C CYS A 257 -27.31 -41.65 3.59
N THR A 258 -26.04 -41.75 3.98
CA THR A 258 -25.57 -42.63 5.04
C THR A 258 -24.99 -41.82 6.19
N HIS A 259 -25.16 -42.30 7.42
CA HIS A 259 -24.58 -41.65 8.59
C HIS A 259 -23.07 -41.87 8.62
N VAL A 260 -22.30 -40.84 8.95
CA VAL A 260 -20.85 -40.98 9.10
C VAL A 260 -20.57 -41.87 10.33
N PRO A 261 -19.78 -42.95 10.20
CA PRO A 261 -19.41 -43.79 11.33
C PRO A 261 -18.38 -43.04 12.20
N CYS A 262 -18.72 -42.78 13.46
CA CYS A 262 -17.82 -42.15 14.42
C CYS A 262 -17.01 -43.20 15.18
N ASN A 263 -15.73 -42.89 15.45
CA ASN A 263 -14.91 -43.72 16.33
C ASN A 263 -15.41 -43.58 17.79
N THR A 264 -15.62 -44.71 18.47
CA THR A 264 -16.16 -44.77 19.83
C THR A 264 -15.10 -44.99 20.91
N SER A 265 -13.83 -45.12 20.53
CA SER A 265 -12.72 -45.36 21.45
C SER A 265 -11.53 -44.44 21.15
N CYS A 266 -10.92 -43.91 22.21
CA CYS A 266 -9.69 -43.11 22.15
C CYS A 266 -8.51 -43.89 22.72
N ASP A 267 -7.29 -43.46 22.37
CA ASP A 267 -6.06 -44.01 22.91
C ASP A 267 -5.92 -43.77 24.43
N PRO A 268 -5.13 -44.57 25.15
CA PRO A 268 -4.94 -44.43 26.60
C PRO A 268 -4.48 -43.02 26.98
N GLY A 269 -5.21 -42.38 27.89
CA GLY A 269 -4.95 -41.00 28.35
C GLY A 269 -5.76 -39.91 27.61
N PHE A 270 -6.63 -40.31 26.68
CA PHE A 270 -7.57 -39.45 25.97
C PHE A 270 -9.02 -39.87 26.23
N GLU A 271 -9.92 -38.90 26.30
CA GLU A 271 -11.36 -39.12 26.47
C GLU A 271 -12.16 -38.41 25.36
N LEU A 272 -13.35 -38.92 25.06
CA LEU A 272 -14.22 -38.35 24.03
C LEU A 272 -14.92 -37.09 24.56
N VAL A 273 -14.69 -35.96 23.90
CA VAL A 273 -15.28 -34.66 24.22
C VAL A 273 -16.11 -34.16 23.04
N ASP A 274 -17.25 -33.54 23.35
CA ASP A 274 -18.14 -32.95 22.35
C ASP A 274 -17.48 -31.71 21.72
N ALA A 275 -17.33 -31.71 20.40
CA ALA A 275 -16.79 -30.59 19.64
C ALA A 275 -17.94 -29.80 18.99
N PRO A 276 -18.18 -28.53 19.37
CA PRO A 276 -19.29 -27.76 18.82
C PRO A 276 -19.15 -27.57 17.30
N GLY A 277 -20.17 -27.99 16.54
CA GLY A 277 -20.21 -27.87 15.08
C GLY A 277 -19.59 -29.06 14.32
N GLU A 278 -19.28 -30.17 15.00
CA GLU A 278 -18.84 -31.43 14.39
C GLU A 278 -19.79 -32.58 14.73
N CYS A 279 -19.81 -33.60 13.86
CA CYS A 279 -20.71 -34.75 14.04
C CYS A 279 -20.20 -35.76 15.06
N CYS A 280 -18.88 -35.99 15.07
CA CYS A 280 -18.24 -36.98 15.92
C CYS A 280 -17.54 -36.31 17.09
N LYS A 281 -17.54 -36.99 18.23
CA LYS A 281 -16.74 -36.58 19.39
C LYS A 281 -15.25 -36.63 19.06
N LYS A 282 -14.47 -35.71 19.63
CA LYS A 282 -13.02 -35.69 19.47
C LYS A 282 -12.33 -36.27 20.70
N CYS A 283 -11.22 -36.96 20.50
CA CYS A 283 -10.36 -37.40 21.58
C CYS A 283 -9.56 -36.21 22.12
N GLN A 284 -9.82 -35.81 23.37
CA GLN A 284 -9.07 -34.78 24.07
C GLN A 284 -8.22 -35.43 25.16
N GLN A 285 -6.97 -34.97 25.30
CA GLN A 285 -6.07 -35.49 26.32
C GLN A 285 -6.54 -35.06 27.72
N THR A 286 -6.81 -36.03 28.59
CA THR A 286 -7.22 -35.79 30.00
C THR A 286 -6.16 -36.21 31.00
N GLN A 287 -5.18 -37.02 30.58
CA GLN A 287 -4.13 -37.58 31.44
C GLN A 287 -2.75 -37.39 30.80
N CYS A 288 -1.71 -37.25 31.64
CA CYS A 288 -0.33 -37.19 31.15
C CYS A 288 0.14 -38.57 30.75
N ILE A 289 0.85 -38.65 29.63
CA ILE A 289 1.38 -39.89 29.07
C ILE A 289 2.90 -39.78 29.05
N ILE A 290 3.59 -40.71 29.72
CA ILE A 290 5.06 -40.76 29.77
C ILE A 290 5.52 -42.10 29.19
N ASN A 291 6.38 -42.02 28.17
CA ASN A 291 6.96 -43.19 27.53
C ASN A 291 8.20 -43.66 28.30
N LEU A 292 8.11 -44.82 28.94
CA LEU A 292 9.24 -45.44 29.64
C LEU A 292 10.07 -46.31 28.69
N PRO A 293 11.34 -46.59 29.00
CA PRO A 293 12.17 -47.52 28.24
C PRO A 293 11.50 -48.91 28.20
N GLY A 294 11.40 -49.52 27.00
CA GLY A 294 10.76 -50.83 26.81
C GLY A 294 9.30 -50.79 26.35
N ASN A 295 8.83 -49.69 25.73
CA ASN A 295 7.46 -49.49 25.25
C ASN A 295 6.37 -49.56 26.34
N GLN A 296 6.75 -49.36 27.61
CA GLN A 296 5.78 -49.26 28.70
C GLN A 296 5.24 -47.83 28.80
N LEU A 297 3.92 -47.68 28.74
CA LEU A 297 3.24 -46.40 28.79
C LEU A 297 2.76 -46.12 30.22
N LEU A 298 3.24 -45.05 30.85
CA LEU A 298 2.78 -44.61 32.17
C LEU A 298 1.76 -43.49 32.02
N VAL A 299 0.53 -43.74 32.45
CA VAL A 299 -0.56 -42.77 32.44
C VAL A 299 -0.78 -42.22 33.85
N LEU A 300 -0.71 -40.90 34.01
CA LEU A 300 -0.85 -40.19 35.28
C LEU A 300 -1.99 -39.18 35.21
N LYS A 301 -2.83 -39.13 36.25
CA LYS A 301 -3.86 -38.09 36.37
C LYS A 301 -3.23 -36.78 36.85
N PRO A 302 -3.86 -35.62 36.57
CA PRO A 302 -3.38 -34.35 37.09
C PRO A 302 -3.29 -34.35 38.62
N GLY A 303 -2.10 -34.07 39.17
CA GLY A 303 -1.79 -34.11 40.59
C GLY A 303 -1.09 -35.40 41.05
N ASP A 304 -1.04 -36.45 40.22
CA ASP A 304 -0.36 -37.69 40.57
C ASP A 304 1.16 -37.54 40.52
N ILE A 305 1.84 -38.17 41.50
CA ILE A 305 3.29 -38.33 41.54
C ILE A 305 3.59 -39.81 41.79
N LYS A 306 4.40 -40.44 40.93
CA LYS A 306 4.84 -41.83 41.07
C LYS A 306 6.36 -41.96 40.99
N SER A 307 6.96 -42.76 41.87
CA SER A 307 8.38 -43.12 41.80
C SER A 307 8.62 -44.23 40.76
N HIS A 308 9.82 -44.27 40.18
CA HIS A 308 10.21 -45.33 39.27
C HIS A 308 10.42 -46.65 40.05
N PRO A 309 9.87 -47.80 39.60
CA PRO A 309 9.98 -49.08 40.31
C PRO A 309 11.40 -49.62 40.56
N LEU A 310 12.38 -49.17 39.77
CA LEU A 310 13.77 -49.64 39.80
C LEU A 310 14.74 -48.55 40.28
N ASN A 311 14.31 -47.29 40.30
CA ASN A 311 15.14 -46.14 40.67
C ASN A 311 14.35 -45.17 41.55
N ASN A 312 14.59 -45.23 42.86
CA ASN A 312 13.91 -44.38 43.84
C ASN A 312 14.26 -42.88 43.70
N CYS A 313 15.23 -42.52 42.87
CA CYS A 313 15.59 -41.12 42.61
C CYS A 313 14.80 -40.48 41.47
N THR A 314 14.13 -41.27 40.64
CA THR A 314 13.35 -40.76 39.51
C THR A 314 11.87 -40.76 39.87
N PHE A 315 11.23 -39.60 39.72
CA PHE A 315 9.79 -39.44 39.93
C PHE A 315 9.15 -38.84 38.69
N PHE A 316 7.93 -39.28 38.43
CA PHE A 316 7.08 -38.83 37.36
C PHE A 316 5.92 -38.05 37.97
N SER A 317 5.72 -36.82 37.53
CA SER A 317 4.58 -36.01 37.99
C SER A 317 3.79 -35.48 36.81
N CYS A 318 2.48 -35.32 37.02
CA CYS A 318 1.56 -34.71 36.06
C CYS A 318 0.89 -33.51 36.70
N VAL A 319 0.98 -32.34 36.08
CA VAL A 319 0.30 -31.12 36.55
C VAL A 319 -0.53 -30.51 35.42
N LYS A 320 -1.70 -29.97 35.76
CA LYS A 320 -2.55 -29.23 34.83
C LYS A 320 -2.37 -27.73 35.07
N ILE A 321 -1.80 -27.02 34.10
CA ILE A 321 -1.55 -25.58 34.17
C ILE A 321 -2.23 -24.93 32.95
N HIS A 322 -3.15 -23.98 33.17
CA HIS A 322 -3.87 -23.26 32.11
C HIS A 322 -4.49 -24.19 31.02
N GLU A 323 -5.20 -25.25 31.42
CA GLU A 323 -5.78 -26.27 30.54
C GLU A 323 -4.79 -27.14 29.74
N GLN A 324 -3.48 -27.02 29.99
CA GLN A 324 -2.45 -27.91 29.43
C GLN A 324 -1.95 -28.90 30.47
N LEU A 325 -1.76 -30.15 30.03
CA LEU A 325 -1.22 -31.24 30.84
C LEU A 325 0.29 -31.29 30.65
N ILE A 326 1.04 -31.08 31.73
CA ILE A 326 2.49 -31.07 31.74
C ILE A 326 2.98 -32.25 32.56
N SER A 327 3.61 -33.20 31.88
CA SER A 327 4.37 -34.28 32.51
C SER A 327 5.81 -33.83 32.77
N SER A 328 6.32 -34.06 33.96
CA SER A 328 7.73 -33.82 34.28
C SER A 328 8.38 -35.07 34.87
N ILE A 329 9.65 -35.25 34.50
CA ILE A 329 10.53 -36.29 35.05
C ILE A 329 11.53 -35.56 35.94
N SER A 330 11.48 -35.82 37.24
CA SER A 330 12.41 -35.27 38.21
C SER A 330 13.37 -36.34 38.69
N ASN A 331 14.66 -36.12 38.46
CA ASN A 331 15.73 -36.97 38.97
C ASN A 331 16.39 -36.27 40.16
N ILE A 332 16.39 -36.92 41.32
CA ILE A 332 17.10 -36.44 42.49
C ILE A 332 18.57 -36.84 42.35
N THR A 333 19.46 -35.86 42.18
CA THR A 333 20.91 -36.05 42.28
C THR A 333 21.37 -35.88 43.72
N CYS A 334 22.03 -36.89 44.26
CA CYS A 334 22.57 -36.85 45.62
C CYS A 334 23.96 -36.20 45.63
N PRO A 335 24.32 -35.43 46.67
CA PRO A 335 25.69 -34.96 46.86
C PRO A 335 26.64 -36.13 47.14
N ASP A 336 27.93 -35.93 46.85
CA ASP A 336 28.97 -36.92 47.12
C ASP A 336 28.95 -37.34 48.59
N PHE A 337 28.88 -38.65 48.83
CA PHE A 337 28.71 -39.23 50.16
C PHE A 337 29.95 -40.05 50.52
N ASP A 338 30.72 -39.57 51.50
CA ASP A 338 31.85 -40.31 52.07
C ASP A 338 31.45 -41.02 53.39
N PRO A 339 31.34 -42.35 53.39
CA PRO A 339 31.00 -43.13 54.58
C PRO A 339 32.03 -43.00 55.72
N SER A 340 33.26 -42.57 55.43
CA SER A 340 34.34 -42.46 56.42
C SER A 340 34.12 -41.31 57.42
N THR A 341 33.40 -40.27 56.99
CA THR A 341 33.03 -39.09 57.79
C THR A 341 31.89 -39.36 58.78
N CYS A 342 31.26 -40.53 58.66
CA CYS A 342 30.07 -40.93 59.40
C CYS A 342 30.39 -41.78 60.64
N LEU A 343 29.56 -41.69 61.67
CA LEU A 343 29.57 -42.65 62.77
C LEU A 343 29.21 -44.06 62.25
N PRO A 344 29.95 -45.13 62.63
CA PRO A 344 29.65 -46.50 62.21
C PRO A 344 28.20 -46.88 62.58
N GLY A 345 27.43 -47.36 61.61
CA GLY A 345 26.03 -47.75 61.80
C GLY A 345 25.00 -46.61 61.70
N SER A 346 25.42 -45.35 61.49
CA SER A 346 24.50 -44.20 61.36
C SER A 346 23.99 -43.94 59.92
N VAL A 347 24.48 -44.70 58.94
CA VAL A 347 24.14 -44.51 57.53
C VAL A 347 22.74 -45.04 57.27
N THR A 348 21.82 -44.14 56.89
CA THR A 348 20.42 -44.47 56.58
C THR A 348 20.04 -43.85 55.24
N LEU A 349 19.05 -44.44 54.55
CA LEU A 349 18.45 -43.78 53.40
C LEU A 349 17.45 -42.71 53.86
N MET A 350 17.34 -41.64 53.07
CA MET A 350 16.28 -40.67 53.22
C MET A 350 14.90 -41.33 53.00
N PRO A 351 13.80 -40.75 53.51
CA PRO A 351 12.45 -41.32 53.41
C PRO A 351 11.97 -41.61 51.98
N ASN A 352 12.52 -40.91 50.99
CA ASN A 352 12.26 -41.12 49.57
C ASN A 352 13.10 -42.25 48.94
N GLY A 353 13.96 -42.92 49.72
CA GLY A 353 14.75 -44.08 49.28
C GLY A 353 15.86 -43.79 48.26
N CYS A 354 16.18 -42.51 48.00
CA CYS A 354 17.13 -42.10 46.97
C CYS A 354 18.54 -41.81 47.53
N CYS A 355 18.67 -40.87 48.47
CA CYS A 355 19.97 -40.42 48.98
C CYS A 355 20.33 -41.02 50.33
N ARG A 356 21.62 -41.21 50.58
CA ARG A 356 22.18 -41.66 51.85
C ARG A 356 22.48 -40.47 52.75
N LYS A 357 22.17 -40.61 54.04
CA LYS A 357 22.51 -39.64 55.10
C LYS A 357 23.18 -40.36 56.26
N CYS A 358 23.96 -39.64 57.05
CA CYS A 358 24.59 -40.18 58.25
C CYS A 358 24.81 -39.09 59.31
N THR A 359 25.18 -39.51 60.52
CA THR A 359 25.59 -38.59 61.59
C THR A 359 27.10 -38.37 61.50
N PRO A 360 27.60 -37.15 61.22
CA PRO A 360 29.04 -36.88 61.04
C PRO A 360 29.82 -36.94 62.37
N ARG A 361 31.12 -37.30 62.29
CA ARG A 361 31.96 -37.72 63.44
C ARG A 361 32.44 -36.65 64.44
N ASN A 362 32.47 -35.34 64.12
CA ASN A 362 32.50 -34.17 65.04
C ASN A 362 33.13 -32.91 64.39
N GLU A 363 32.56 -31.75 64.72
CA GLU A 363 33.01 -30.35 64.59
C GLU A 363 33.86 -29.90 63.39
N THR A 364 33.20 -29.37 62.35
CA THR A 364 33.69 -28.21 61.57
C THR A 364 32.53 -27.25 61.30
N ARG A 365 31.96 -26.66 62.37
CA ARG A 365 31.12 -25.47 62.19
C ARG A 365 32.04 -24.31 61.84
N VAL A 366 32.30 -24.08 60.56
CA VAL A 366 32.88 -22.81 60.10
C VAL A 366 31.95 -21.71 60.62
N PRO A 367 32.40 -20.79 61.49
CA PRO A 367 31.52 -19.75 62.01
C PRO A 367 31.05 -18.83 60.87
N CYS A 368 29.87 -18.22 61.03
CA CYS A 368 29.34 -17.26 60.06
C CYS A 368 30.34 -16.12 59.84
N SER A 369 30.89 -16.01 58.63
CA SER A 369 31.88 -14.99 58.24
C SER A 369 31.74 -14.59 56.77
N THR A 370 32.44 -13.53 56.38
CA THR A 370 32.53 -13.07 54.99
C THR A 370 33.53 -13.92 54.21
N ILE A 371 33.13 -14.39 53.03
CA ILE A 371 34.00 -15.09 52.08
C ILE A 371 34.11 -14.26 50.81
N PRO A 372 35.32 -13.92 50.33
CA PRO A 372 35.49 -13.16 49.10
C PRO A 372 35.19 -14.04 47.87
N VAL A 373 34.37 -13.52 46.97
CA VAL A 373 33.88 -14.15 45.73
C VAL A 373 33.99 -13.13 44.59
N ILE A 374 34.49 -13.56 43.44
CA ILE A 374 34.53 -12.70 42.24
C ILE A 374 33.18 -12.86 41.52
N ARG A 375 32.47 -11.76 41.31
CA ARG A 375 31.23 -11.73 40.50
C ARG A 375 31.33 -10.69 39.40
N GLU A 376 30.67 -10.97 38.28
CA GLU A 376 30.48 -10.00 37.22
C GLU A 376 29.28 -9.11 37.55
N ILE A 377 29.51 -7.80 37.61
CA ILE A 377 28.43 -6.80 37.69
C ILE A 377 28.12 -6.35 36.27
N SER A 378 26.87 -6.59 35.84
CA SER A 378 26.35 -6.13 34.55
C SER A 378 25.23 -5.11 34.76
N TYR A 379 25.40 -3.92 34.18
CA TYR A 379 24.38 -2.88 34.21
C TYR A 379 24.38 -2.09 32.91
N ASN A 380 23.19 -1.95 32.31
CA ASN A 380 22.98 -1.27 31.03
C ASN A 380 23.91 -1.74 29.89
N GLY A 381 24.16 -3.05 29.82
CA GLY A 381 25.04 -3.66 28.80
C GLY A 381 26.54 -3.53 29.05
N CYS A 382 26.97 -2.81 30.08
CA CYS A 382 28.37 -2.68 30.48
C CYS A 382 28.69 -3.66 31.62
N THR A 383 29.87 -4.29 31.60
CA THR A 383 30.25 -5.31 32.60
C THR A 383 31.61 -5.06 33.23
N LYS A 384 31.80 -5.56 34.45
CA LYS A 384 33.11 -5.66 35.10
C LYS A 384 33.12 -6.75 36.19
N LEU A 385 34.22 -7.48 36.28
CA LEU A 385 34.48 -8.42 37.37
C LEU A 385 34.91 -7.67 38.63
N VAL A 386 34.25 -7.95 39.75
CA VAL A 386 34.49 -7.31 41.05
C VAL A 386 34.53 -8.38 42.14
N THR A 387 35.54 -8.30 43.01
CA THR A 387 35.62 -9.13 44.21
C THR A 387 34.69 -8.56 45.28
N MET A 388 33.70 -9.35 45.68
CA MET A 388 32.71 -9.02 46.70
C MET A 388 32.65 -10.08 47.79
N ASN A 389 32.08 -9.78 48.95
CA ASN A 389 31.97 -10.77 50.03
C ASN A 389 30.57 -11.39 50.07
N ASP A 390 30.50 -12.71 50.24
CA ASP A 390 29.27 -13.46 50.54
C ASP A 390 29.29 -13.89 52.02
N CYS A 391 28.12 -13.97 52.66
CA CYS A 391 28.01 -14.52 54.02
C CYS A 391 27.86 -16.04 53.97
N SER A 392 28.77 -16.77 54.61
CA SER A 392 28.70 -18.22 54.70
C SER A 392 29.24 -18.72 56.04
N GLY A 393 28.73 -19.87 56.47
CA GLY A 393 29.08 -20.48 57.75
C GLY A 393 27.84 -20.98 58.49
N SER A 394 28.10 -21.57 59.64
CA SER A 394 27.10 -22.22 60.48
C SER A 394 26.68 -21.30 61.63
N CYS A 395 25.37 -21.16 61.80
CA CYS A 395 24.77 -20.51 62.95
C CYS A 395 24.14 -21.55 63.89
N GLY A 396 24.19 -21.29 65.19
CA GLY A 396 23.71 -22.20 66.22
C GLY A 396 22.19 -22.28 66.21
N THR A 397 21.62 -23.25 65.50
CA THR A 397 20.20 -23.57 65.57
C THR A 397 19.97 -24.83 66.40
N PHE A 398 18.95 -24.83 67.24
CA PHE A 398 18.57 -26.01 68.03
C PHE A 398 17.06 -26.16 68.15
N ALA A 399 16.64 -27.40 68.39
CA ALA A 399 15.29 -27.75 68.79
C ALA A 399 15.44 -28.69 70.00
N MET A 400 15.03 -28.25 71.17
CA MET A 400 15.22 -28.99 72.43
C MET A 400 13.88 -29.14 73.13
N TYR A 401 13.59 -30.32 73.67
CA TYR A 401 12.36 -30.54 74.42
C TYR A 401 12.44 -29.84 75.78
N SER A 402 11.57 -28.85 76.00
CA SER A 402 11.42 -28.19 77.30
C SER A 402 10.42 -28.97 78.13
N ALA A 403 10.90 -29.69 79.13
CA ALA A 403 10.04 -30.43 80.06
C ALA A 403 9.06 -29.49 80.80
N HIS A 404 9.44 -28.23 81.04
CA HIS A 404 8.61 -27.22 81.68
C HIS A 404 7.45 -26.78 80.79
N ALA A 405 7.68 -26.60 79.50
CA ALA A 405 6.66 -26.20 78.53
C ALA A 405 5.94 -27.40 77.87
N GLN A 406 6.33 -28.63 78.23
CA GLN A 406 5.92 -29.89 77.58
C GLN A 406 5.89 -29.81 76.05
N SER A 407 6.83 -29.05 75.48
CA SER A 407 6.87 -28.72 74.06
C SER A 407 8.32 -28.48 73.62
N LEU A 408 8.54 -28.50 72.31
CA LEU A 408 9.85 -28.26 71.72
C LEU A 408 10.13 -26.76 71.69
N ASP A 409 11.23 -26.36 72.34
CA ASP A 409 11.79 -25.02 72.25
C ASP A 409 12.73 -24.95 71.05
N HIS A 410 12.53 -23.95 70.20
CA HIS A 410 13.20 -23.83 68.92
C HIS A 410 13.95 -22.50 68.85
N LYS A 411 15.26 -22.56 68.61
CA LYS A 411 16.07 -21.41 68.23
C LYS A 411 16.59 -21.62 66.82
N CYS A 412 16.10 -20.83 65.87
CA CYS A 412 16.66 -20.79 64.51
C CYS A 412 17.47 -19.52 64.34
N SER A 413 18.68 -19.65 63.82
CA SER A 413 19.56 -18.54 63.47
C SER A 413 20.18 -18.79 62.10
N CYS A 414 20.23 -17.75 61.27
CA CYS A 414 20.80 -17.81 59.92
C CYS A 414 21.99 -16.86 59.81
N CYS A 415 22.99 -17.23 59.00
CA CYS A 415 24.13 -16.37 58.70
C CYS A 415 23.68 -15.27 57.73
N ARG A 416 23.71 -14.02 58.18
CA ARG A 416 23.21 -12.86 57.42
C ARG A 416 24.16 -11.69 57.47
N GLU A 417 24.02 -10.80 56.49
CA GLU A 417 24.71 -9.53 56.41
C GLU A 417 24.41 -8.65 57.64
N GLN A 418 25.46 -8.16 58.29
CA GLN A 418 25.34 -7.23 59.43
C GLN A 418 25.58 -5.80 58.96
N HIS A 419 26.72 -5.56 58.31
CA HIS A 419 27.08 -4.26 57.77
C HIS A 419 27.29 -4.37 56.26
N THR A 420 26.75 -3.40 55.54
CA THR A 420 26.93 -3.26 54.11
C THR A 420 27.39 -1.84 53.78
N SER A 421 28.19 -1.70 52.73
CA SER A 421 28.65 -0.41 52.20
C SER A 421 28.26 -0.29 50.73
N ARG A 422 28.04 0.93 50.25
CA ARG A 422 27.89 1.18 48.81
C ARG A 422 29.27 1.49 48.22
N ARG A 423 29.70 0.71 47.24
CA ARG A 423 30.97 0.90 46.53
C ARG A 423 30.72 1.24 45.08
N GLU A 424 31.52 2.15 44.55
CA GLU A 424 31.45 2.54 43.14
C GLU A 424 32.40 1.67 42.31
N VAL A 425 31.95 1.32 41.11
CA VAL A 425 32.73 0.59 40.12
C VAL A 425 32.50 1.20 38.75
N THR A 426 33.59 1.45 38.04
CA THR A 426 33.54 1.87 36.64
C THR A 426 33.43 0.65 35.74
N LEU A 427 32.27 0.43 35.15
CA LEU A 427 31.96 -0.64 34.19
C LEU A 427 32.50 -0.31 32.79
N LEU A 428 32.87 -1.34 32.04
CA LEU A 428 33.34 -1.23 30.67
C LEU A 428 32.20 -1.54 29.70
N CYS A 429 31.88 -0.60 28.81
CA CYS A 429 30.82 -0.75 27.84
C CYS A 429 31.37 -1.29 26.50
N PRO A 430 30.56 -2.02 25.71
CA PRO A 430 30.98 -2.51 24.38
C PRO A 430 31.42 -1.39 23.44
N ASP A 431 30.85 -0.19 23.59
CA ASP A 431 31.12 0.99 22.75
C ASP A 431 32.43 1.72 23.12
N GLY A 432 33.26 1.13 23.99
CA GLY A 432 34.52 1.73 24.49
C GLY A 432 34.34 2.81 25.55
N GLY A 433 33.11 3.17 25.89
CA GLY A 433 32.78 4.08 27.00
C GLY A 433 32.93 3.43 28.37
N THR A 434 33.00 4.26 29.42
CA THR A 434 33.00 3.81 30.81
C THR A 434 31.77 4.33 31.54
N LEU A 435 31.13 3.47 32.34
CA LEU A 435 29.91 3.80 33.09
C LEU A 435 30.13 3.61 34.59
N LEU A 436 29.96 4.66 35.39
CA LEU A 436 30.05 4.56 36.85
C LEU A 436 28.77 3.93 37.42
N HIS A 437 28.90 2.84 38.16
CA HIS A 437 27.80 2.13 38.81
C HIS A 437 28.10 1.91 40.29
N THR A 438 27.07 1.88 41.14
CA THR A 438 27.24 1.66 42.58
C THR A 438 26.58 0.34 42.99
N TYR A 439 27.30 -0.50 43.74
CA TYR A 439 26.82 -1.79 44.20
C TYR A 439 26.96 -1.91 45.72
N THR A 440 26.13 -2.76 46.32
CA THR A 440 26.17 -3.04 47.76
C THR A 440 27.21 -4.13 48.05
N HIS A 441 28.21 -3.81 48.86
CA HIS A 441 29.25 -4.73 49.32
C HIS A 441 29.00 -5.12 50.78
N ILE A 442 29.18 -6.40 51.11
CA ILE A 442 29.02 -6.91 52.47
C ILE A 442 30.34 -6.73 53.23
N GLU A 443 30.31 -5.99 54.33
CA GLU A 443 31.49 -5.75 55.18
C GLU A 443 31.63 -6.81 56.27
N SER A 444 30.51 -7.23 56.88
CA SER A 444 30.51 -8.26 57.91
C SER A 444 29.22 -9.09 57.93
N CYS A 445 29.33 -10.31 58.45
CA CYS A 445 28.23 -11.25 58.60
C CYS A 445 28.09 -11.68 60.06
N LEU A 446 26.86 -11.92 60.51
CA LEU A 446 26.55 -12.39 61.86
C LEU A 446 25.39 -13.39 61.84
N CYS A 447 25.28 -14.20 62.88
CA CYS A 447 24.13 -15.07 63.09
C CYS A 447 22.92 -14.30 63.62
N GLN A 448 21.90 -14.12 62.80
CA GLN A 448 20.66 -13.45 63.20
C GLN A 448 19.57 -14.48 63.51
N ASP A 449 18.87 -14.29 64.63
CA ASP A 449 17.74 -15.15 65.03
C ASP A 449 16.57 -14.96 64.05
N THR A 450 15.92 -16.07 63.71
CA THR A 450 14.83 -16.17 62.74
C THR A 450 13.70 -17.03 63.31
N VAL A 451 12.46 -16.76 62.89
CA VAL A 451 11.31 -17.55 63.34
C VAL A 451 11.31 -18.90 62.61
N CYS A 452 11.34 -20.00 63.36
CA CYS A 452 11.23 -21.35 62.82
C CYS A 452 9.79 -21.59 62.31
N GLN A 453 9.47 -21.22 61.07
CA GLN A 453 8.15 -21.47 60.49
C GLN A 453 8.12 -22.79 59.71
N LEU A 454 7.13 -23.63 60.02
CA LEU A 454 6.71 -24.73 59.16
C LEU A 454 5.91 -24.15 57.97
N PRO A 455 6.15 -24.58 56.72
CA PRO A 455 5.48 -23.99 55.56
C PRO A 455 3.97 -24.26 55.62
N SER A 456 3.20 -23.23 55.98
CA SER A 456 1.75 -23.19 55.87
C SER A 456 1.36 -22.55 54.54
N GLN A 457 0.59 -23.27 53.74
CA GLN A 457 0.09 -22.77 52.47
C GLN A 457 -0.91 -21.63 52.69
N ARG A 458 -0.61 -20.39 52.25
CA ARG A 458 -1.65 -19.45 51.79
C ARG A 458 -1.16 -18.45 50.72
N ARG A 459 -1.74 -18.63 49.53
CA ARG A 459 -2.42 -17.65 48.66
C ARG A 459 -1.67 -16.35 48.30
N ALA A 460 -1.16 -16.32 47.06
CA ALA A 460 -0.81 -15.09 46.35
C ALA A 460 -2.06 -14.25 46.04
N ARG A 461 -2.05 -12.98 46.47
CA ARG A 461 -2.95 -11.91 46.03
C ARG A 461 -2.52 -11.47 44.62
N ARG A 462 -3.45 -11.49 43.64
CA ARG A 462 -3.28 -10.85 42.32
C ARG A 462 -3.39 -9.34 42.47
N SER A 463 -2.38 -8.60 42.00
CA SER A 463 -2.45 -7.17 41.66
C SER A 463 -2.98 -7.00 40.23
N GLY A 464 -3.97 -6.12 40.05
CA GLY A 464 -4.51 -5.76 38.74
C GLY A 464 -3.72 -4.62 38.07
N PRO A 465 -3.83 -4.45 36.73
CA PRO A 465 -3.11 -3.39 36.01
C PRO A 465 -3.77 -2.01 36.10
N GLU A 466 -2.92 -0.99 36.18
CA GLU A 466 -3.22 0.44 36.07
C GLU A 466 -3.85 0.83 34.72
N ALA A 467 -4.79 1.77 34.79
CA ALA A 467 -5.40 2.44 33.65
C ALA A 467 -4.78 3.84 33.46
N LEU A 468 -4.32 4.10 32.24
CA LEU A 468 -4.06 5.41 31.61
C LEU A 468 -4.64 5.24 30.19
N GLY A 469 -5.48 6.07 29.59
CA GLY A 469 -6.06 7.37 29.89
C GLY A 469 -6.53 7.90 28.52
N LEU A 470 -7.67 8.59 28.43
CA LEU A 470 -8.06 9.35 27.23
C LEU A 470 -9.05 10.45 27.65
N GLY A 471 -8.61 11.71 27.52
CA GLY A 471 -9.46 12.88 27.64
C GLY A 471 -9.90 13.38 26.27
N ARG A 472 -11.14 13.84 26.18
CA ARG A 472 -11.67 15.04 25.48
C ARG A 472 -13.15 14.81 25.13
N GLY A 473 -13.97 15.81 25.45
CA GLY A 473 -15.41 15.89 25.22
C GLY A 473 -16.04 16.78 26.27
#